data_AF-A0A0Q9WNG3-F1
#
_entry.id   AF-A0A0Q9WNG3-F1
#
_cell.length_a   1.000
_cell.length_b   1.000
_cell.length_c   1.000
_cell.angle_alpha   90.00
_cell.angle_beta   90.00
_cell.angle_gamma   90.00
#
_symmetry.space_group_name_H-M   'P 1'
#
loop_
_entity.id
_entity.type
_entity.pdbx_description
1 polymer ?
#
loop_
_entity_poly.entity_id
_entity_poly.type
_entity_poly.pdbx_seq_one_letter_code
_entity_poly.pdbx_strand_id
1 'polypeptide(L)'
;MLELHIFVLSDTTAEEIEACFKRFVGRSDIGIILINQIYADMIRKTIDAHTMAIPTVLEIPSKQHPYDPSKDSILKLVNGIFKSPARKK
;
A
#
# COMPACT_ATOMS: atom_id res chain seq x y z
N MET A 1 -10.47 -14.14 -17.35
CA MET A 1 -9.36 -14.52 -16.47
C MET A 1 -8.69 -13.22 -16.05
N LEU A 2 -8.67 -12.92 -14.75
CA LEU A 2 -7.90 -11.78 -14.24
C LEU A 2 -6.45 -12.24 -14.19
N GLU A 3 -5.60 -11.74 -15.09
CA GLU A 3 -4.17 -11.99 -15.00
C GLU A 3 -3.60 -11.20 -13.81
N LEU A 4 -2.97 -11.90 -12.87
CA LEU A 4 -2.37 -11.28 -11.70
C LEU A 4 -0.97 -10.77 -12.06
N HIS A 5 -0.86 -9.48 -12.39
CA HIS A 5 0.43 -8.85 -12.63
C HIS A 5 0.97 -8.27 -11.31
N ILE A 6 2.18 -8.70 -10.92
CA ILE A 6 2.89 -8.25 -9.71
C ILE A 6 4.03 -7.33 -10.14
N PHE A 7 4.08 -6.13 -9.57
CA PHE A 7 5.17 -5.18 -9.77
C PHE A 7 5.82 -4.82 -8.43
N VAL A 8 7.14 -4.72 -8.42
CA VAL A 8 7.95 -4.33 -7.25
C VAL A 8 8.69 -3.04 -7.59
N LEU A 9 8.51 -2.01 -6.77
CA LEU A 9 9.25 -0.75 -6.87
C LEU A 9 10.48 -0.80 -5.95
N SER A 10 11.66 -0.50 -6.47
CA SER A 10 12.94 -0.52 -5.75
C SER A 10 13.80 0.71 -6.07
N ASP A 11 14.33 1.35 -5.03
CA ASP A 11 15.40 2.37 -5.00
C ASP A 11 15.33 3.46 -6.09
N THR A 12 14.35 4.34 -5.98
CA THR A 12 14.15 5.51 -6.87
C THR A 12 13.72 6.75 -6.10
N THR A 13 13.69 7.91 -6.76
CA THR A 13 13.24 9.16 -6.13
C THR A 13 11.73 9.15 -5.87
N ALA A 14 11.24 9.95 -4.91
CA ALA A 14 9.81 10.01 -4.59
C ALA A 14 8.95 10.36 -5.82
N GLU A 15 9.46 11.24 -6.69
CA GLU A 15 8.80 11.69 -7.91
C GLU A 15 8.66 10.56 -8.94
N GLU A 16 9.71 9.76 -9.11
CA GLU A 16 9.70 8.58 -10.00
C GLU A 16 8.75 7.50 -9.48
N ILE A 17 8.76 7.25 -8.17
CA ILE A 17 7.84 6.31 -7.51
C ILE A 17 6.40 6.76 -7.72
N GLU A 18 6.10 8.05 -7.53
CA GLU A 18 4.76 8.60 -7.71
C GLU A 18 4.28 8.48 -9.16
N ALA A 19 5.13 8.85 -10.13
CA ALA A 19 4.80 8.74 -11.55
C ALA A 19 4.56 7.28 -11.96
N CYS A 20 5.39 6.36 -11.46
CA CYS A 20 5.25 4.93 -11.71
C CYS A 20 3.95 4.37 -11.10
N PHE A 21 3.66 4.73 -9.85
CA PHE A 21 2.42 4.33 -9.17
C PHE A 21 1.18 4.80 -9.92
N LYS A 22 1.11 6.08 -10.32
CA LYS A 22 -0.03 6.61 -11.10
C LYS A 22 -0.19 5.88 -12.44
N ARG A 23 0.91 5.56 -13.10
CA ARG A 23 0.91 4.79 -14.34
C ARG A 23 0.37 3.37 -14.14
N PHE A 24 0.67 2.72 -13.01
CA PHE A 24 0.14 1.39 -12.70
C PHE A 24 -1.32 1.40 -12.27
N VAL A 25 -1.75 2.42 -11.52
CA VAL A 25 -3.17 2.60 -11.17
C VAL A 25 -4.05 2.79 -12.41
N GLY A 26 -3.54 3.47 -13.44
CA GLY A 26 -4.27 3.69 -14.71
C GLY A 26 -4.37 2.46 -15.62
N ARG A 27 -3.72 1.33 -15.27
CA ARG A 27 -3.67 0.13 -16.09
C ARG A 27 -4.69 -0.90 -15.63
N SER A 28 -5.58 -1.31 -16.54
CA SER A 28 -6.63 -2.29 -16.27
C SER A 28 -6.13 -3.75 -16.18
N ASP A 29 -4.89 -4.01 -16.60
CA ASP A 29 -4.25 -5.33 -16.54
C ASP A 29 -3.50 -5.59 -15.22
N ILE A 30 -3.52 -4.64 -14.27
CA ILE A 30 -2.81 -4.77 -13.01
C ILE A 30 -3.80 -5.10 -11.89
N GLY A 31 -3.59 -6.26 -11.27
CA GLY A 31 -4.38 -6.70 -10.12
C GLY A 31 -3.83 -6.21 -8.79
N ILE A 32 -2.52 -6.32 -8.57
CA ILE A 32 -1.88 -6.04 -7.28
C ILE A 32 -0.57 -5.27 -7.48
N ILE A 33 -0.36 -4.22 -6.70
CA ILE A 33 0.89 -3.46 -6.63
C ILE A 33 1.57 -3.78 -5.31
N LEU A 34 2.77 -4.34 -5.36
CA LEU A 34 3.60 -4.57 -4.17
C LEU A 34 4.61 -3.44 -4.02
N ILE A 35 4.61 -2.78 -2.87
CA ILE A 35 5.51 -1.65 -2.62
C ILE A 35 6.20 -1.84 -1.28
N ASN A 36 7.47 -1.49 -1.19
CA ASN A 36 8.16 -1.48 0.09
C ASN A 36 7.57 -0.38 0.98
N GLN A 37 7.36 -0.66 2.27
CA GLN A 37 6.84 0.27 3.25
C GLN A 37 7.60 1.62 3.27
N ILE A 38 8.92 1.61 3.08
CA ILE A 38 9.74 2.83 3.03
C ILE A 38 9.34 3.72 1.85
N TYR A 39 9.15 3.13 0.66
CA TYR A 39 8.73 3.88 -0.53
C TYR A 39 7.25 4.28 -0.45
N ALA A 40 6.42 3.47 0.19
CA ALA A 40 5.02 3.81 0.44
C ALA A 40 4.89 5.03 1.35
N ASP A 41 5.75 5.17 2.36
CA ASP A 41 5.82 6.36 3.21
C ASP A 41 6.18 7.62 2.41
N MET A 42 7.06 7.51 1.41
CA MET A 42 7.45 8.65 0.56
C MET A 42 6.29 9.20 -0.28
N ILE A 43 5.39 8.33 -0.75
CA ILE A 43 4.25 8.69 -1.62
C ILE A 43 2.89 8.49 -0.93
N ARG A 44 2.85 8.55 0.40
CA ARG A 44 1.66 8.22 1.22
C ARG A 44 0.40 8.95 0.77
N LYS A 45 0.50 10.24 0.43
CA LYS A 45 -0.63 11.05 -0.08
C LYS A 45 -1.25 10.48 -1.35
N THR A 46 -0.42 9.94 -2.23
CA THR A 46 -0.85 9.38 -3.53
C THR A 46 -1.47 8.00 -3.34
N ILE A 47 -0.93 7.19 -2.42
CA ILE A 47 -1.52 5.90 -2.05
C ILE A 47 -2.87 6.09 -1.37
N ASP A 48 -2.97 6.99 -0.39
CA ASP A 48 -4.21 7.26 0.34
C ASP A 48 -5.30 7.86 -0.56
N ALA A 49 -4.92 8.54 -1.65
CA ALA A 49 -5.85 9.04 -2.66
C ALA A 49 -6.42 7.93 -3.57
N HIS A 50 -5.77 6.77 -3.64
CA HIS A 50 -6.24 5.62 -4.40
C HIS A 50 -7.22 4.78 -3.58
N THR A 51 -8.50 4.92 -3.86
CA THR A 51 -9.59 4.26 -3.12
C THR A 51 -10.20 3.05 -3.84
N MET A 52 -9.77 2.77 -5.08
CA MET A 52 -10.29 1.66 -5.86
C MET A 52 -9.75 0.33 -5.33
N ALA A 53 -10.59 -0.71 -5.32
CA ALA A 53 -10.20 -2.04 -4.87
C ALA A 53 -9.13 -2.68 -5.78
N ILE A 54 -9.14 -2.35 -7.08
CA ILE A 54 -8.21 -2.86 -8.09
C ILE A 54 -7.59 -1.66 -8.83
N PRO A 55 -6.25 -1.58 -8.95
CA PRO A 55 -5.27 -2.50 -8.37
C PRO A 55 -5.19 -2.38 -6.83
N THR A 56 -5.08 -3.52 -6.14
CA THR A 56 -4.86 -3.54 -4.68
C THR A 56 -3.41 -3.17 -4.37
N VAL A 57 -3.19 -2.25 -3.43
CA VAL A 57 -1.84 -1.86 -3.00
C VAL A 57 -1.48 -2.61 -1.72
N LEU A 58 -0.35 -3.32 -1.72
CA LEU A 58 0.14 -4.06 -0.56
C LEU A 58 1.56 -3.62 -0.19
N GLU A 59 1.73 -3.18 1.05
CA GLU A 59 3.00 -2.76 1.64
C GLU A 59 3.78 -3.99 2.14
N ILE A 60 5.01 -4.20 1.68
CA ILE A 60 5.90 -5.28 2.12
C ILE A 60 7.14 -4.71 2.81
N PRO A 61 7.70 -5.39 3.83
CA PRO A 61 8.98 -4.99 4.42
C PRO A 61 10.17 -5.29 3.50
N SER A 62 11.31 -4.66 3.79
CA SER A 62 12.57 -4.93 3.10
C SER A 62 13.42 -5.95 3.85
N LYS A 63 14.39 -6.59 3.18
CA LYS A 63 15.33 -7.53 3.84
C LYS A 63 16.23 -6.86 4.89
N GLN A 64 16.40 -5.53 4.83
CA GLN A 64 17.31 -4.76 5.68
C GLN A 64 16.57 -3.98 6.77
N HIS A 65 15.28 -3.70 6.56
CA HIS A 65 14.43 -2.99 7.49
C HIS A 65 13.23 -3.86 7.88
N PRO A 66 13.17 -4.36 9.13
CA PRO A 66 12.06 -5.17 9.61
C PRO A 66 10.73 -4.41 9.54
N TYR A 67 9.66 -5.13 9.26
CA TYR A 67 8.29 -4.61 9.17
C TYR A 67 7.88 -3.87 10.44
N ASP A 68 7.33 -2.66 10.29
CA ASP A 68 6.73 -1.89 11.37
C ASP A 68 5.19 -1.87 11.23
N PRO A 69 4.46 -2.66 12.06
CA PRO A 69 2.99 -2.74 11.99
C PRO A 69 2.29 -1.40 12.27
N SER A 70 2.95 -0.46 12.95
CA SER A 70 2.33 0.82 13.33
C SER A 70 2.11 1.76 12.13
N LYS A 71 2.85 1.53 11.05
CA LYS A 71 2.82 2.38 9.84
C LYS A 71 1.93 1.82 8.74
N ASP A 72 1.48 0.57 8.87
CA ASP A 72 0.64 -0.09 7.87
C ASP A 72 -0.78 0.51 7.83
N SER A 73 -1.20 0.89 6.63
CA SER A 73 -2.52 1.47 6.34
C SER A 73 -3.67 0.48 6.57
N ILE A 74 -3.44 -0.82 6.34
CA ILE A 74 -4.42 -1.90 6.57
C ILE A 74 -4.62 -2.11 8.07
N LEU A 75 -3.56 -2.10 8.87
CA LEU A 75 -3.71 -2.23 10.34
C LEU A 75 -4.40 -1.01 10.96
N LYS A 76 -4.21 0.20 10.41
CA LYS A 76 -4.99 1.38 10.83
C LYS A 76 -6.47 1.23 10.52
N LEU A 77 -6.82 0.69 9.35
CA LEU A 77 -8.21 0.38 8.99
C LEU A 77 -8.82 -0.66 9.94
N VAL A 78 -8.08 -1.73 10.25
CA VAL A 78 -8.53 -2.80 11.15
C VAL A 78 -8.62 -2.33 12.61
N ASN A 79 -7.71 -1.47 13.08
CA ASN A 79 -7.76 -0.89 14.43
C ASN A 79 -8.98 0.05 14.63
N GLY A 80 -9.48 0.67 13.56
CA GLY A 80 -10.76 1.39 13.60
C GLY A 80 -11.96 0.47 13.85
N ILE A 81 -11.89 -0.77 13.35
CA ILE A 81 -12.96 -1.77 13.43
C ILE A 81 -12.89 -2.58 14.74
N PHE A 82 -11.68 -2.88 15.24
CA PHE A 82 -11.48 -3.69 16.44
C PHE A 82 -11.70 -2.95 17.77
N LYS A 83 -11.81 -1.61 17.77
CA LYS A 83 -12.28 -0.86 18.94
C LYS A 83 -13.81 -0.96 19.06
N SER A 84 -14.32 -2.16 19.29
CA SER A 84 -15.68 -2.36 19.81
C SER A 84 -15.69 -2.18 21.34
N PRO A 85 -16.82 -1.72 21.92
CA PRO A 85 -16.83 -0.81 23.06
C PRO A 85 -16.40 -1.49 24.35
N ALA A 86 -15.70 -0.72 25.19
CA ALA A 86 -15.52 -1.08 26.59
C ALA A 86 -16.90 -1.40 27.20
N ARG A 87 -17.14 -2.69 27.46
CA ARG A 87 -18.31 -3.17 28.18
C ARG A 87 -18.21 -2.61 29.60
N LYS A 88 -18.88 -1.48 29.85
CA LYS A 88 -19.04 -0.95 31.22
C LYS A 88 -19.75 -2.03 32.03
N LYS A 89 -19.07 -2.51 33.07
CA LYS A 89 -19.67 -3.30 34.15
C LYS A 89 -20.53 -2.39 35.01
#